data_AF-A0A644V9M8-F1
#
_entry.id   AF-A0A644V9M8-F1
#
_cell.length_a   1.000
_cell.length_b   1.000
_cell.length_c   1.000
_cell.angle_alpha   90.00
_cell.angle_beta   90.00
_cell.angle_gamma   90.00
#
_symmetry.space_group_name_H-M   'P 1'
#
loop_
_entity.id
_entity.type
_entity.pdbx_description
1 polymer ?
#
loop_
_entity_poly.entity_id
_entity_poly.type
_entity_poly.pdbx_seq_one_letter_code
_entity_poly.pdbx_strand_id
1 'polypeptide(L)'
;MIDHVHMLVSIPPKLSVSAVMGYLKGKSALMIFDKHANLKYRYGNRHFWAEGYYVTTVGLNEATIAKYIQEQEKQDIMADKLSVKEYEDPFKG
;
A
#
# COMPACT_ATOMS: atom_id res chain seq x y z
N MET A 1 -12.89 4.52 1.63
CA MET A 1 -12.59 4.83 0.23
C MET A 1 -11.26 4.14 -0.06
N ILE A 2 -11.18 3.30 -1.09
CA ILE A 2 -10.05 2.41 -1.35
C ILE A 2 -9.02 3.16 -2.21
N ASP A 3 -8.42 4.22 -1.65
CA ASP A 3 -7.46 5.08 -2.35
C ASP A 3 -6.12 5.24 -1.61
N HIS A 4 -5.93 4.52 -0.50
CA HIS A 4 -4.73 4.55 0.33
C HIS A 4 -4.44 3.16 0.92
N VAL A 5 -3.22 2.98 1.44
CA VAL A 5 -2.76 1.73 2.05
C VAL A 5 -2.28 2.00 3.48
N HIS A 6 -2.71 1.16 4.42
CA HIS A 6 -2.22 1.14 5.79
C HIS A 6 -1.15 0.05 5.96
N MET A 7 -0.03 0.40 6.59
CA MET A 7 1.06 -0.55 6.88
C MET A 7 1.54 -0.37 8.32
N LEU A 8 1.79 -1.48 9.00
CA LEU A 8 2.55 -1.51 10.26
C LEU A 8 3.94 -2.08 9.95
N VAL A 9 4.99 -1.28 10.13
CA VAL A 9 6.35 -1.61 9.69
C VAL A 9 7.34 -1.33 10.81
N SER A 10 8.26 -2.28 11.05
CA SER A 10 9.42 -2.07 11.90
C SER A 10 10.60 -1.55 11.05
N ILE A 11 11.09 -0.35 11.37
CA ILE A 11 12.18 0.30 10.64
C ILE A 11 13.41 0.36 11.55
N PRO A 12 14.57 -0.18 11.11
CA PRO A 12 15.82 -0.01 11.83
C PRO A 12 16.15 1.48 12.03
N PRO A 13 16.58 1.92 13.24
CA PRO A 13 16.77 3.34 13.54
C PRO A 13 17.87 4.03 12.71
N LYS A 14 18.75 3.25 12.08
CA LYS A 14 19.76 3.74 11.13
C LYS A 14 19.19 4.19 9.78
N LEU A 15 17.96 3.81 9.46
CA LEU A 15 17.28 4.19 8.23
C LEU A 15 16.27 5.30 8.54
N SER A 16 16.26 6.35 7.73
CA SER A 16 15.22 7.36 7.84
C SER A 16 13.89 6.83 7.33
N VAL A 17 12.80 7.23 7.99
CA VAL A 17 11.44 6.90 7.56
C VAL A 17 11.20 7.36 6.12
N SER A 18 11.70 8.54 5.74
CA SER A 18 11.56 9.08 4.39
C SER A 18 12.26 8.22 3.33
N ALA A 19 13.43 7.66 3.63
CA ALA A 19 14.14 6.77 2.70
C ALA A 19 13.36 5.47 2.49
N VAL A 20 12.84 4.88 3.57
CA VAL A 20 12.01 3.66 3.49
C VAL A 20 10.73 3.93 2.69
N MET A 21 10.02 5.03 2.98
CA MET A 21 8.79 5.39 2.25
C MET A 21 9.07 5.70 0.78
N GLY A 22 10.16 6.39 0.46
CA GLY A 22 10.59 6.63 -0.91
C GLY A 22 10.86 5.34 -1.68
N TYR A 23 11.56 4.40 -1.04
CA TYR A 23 11.81 3.07 -1.61
C TYR A 23 10.51 2.29 -1.86
N LEU A 24 9.64 2.19 -0.85
CA LEU A 24 8.39 1.44 -0.94
C LEU A 24 7.47 2.02 -2.03
N LYS A 25 7.23 3.34 -2.03
CA LYS A 25 6.39 4.01 -3.03
C LYS A 25 6.98 3.90 -4.43
N GLY A 26 8.29 4.07 -4.58
CA GLY A 26 8.98 3.97 -5.87
C GLY A 26 8.96 2.57 -6.47
N LYS A 27 9.32 1.55 -5.68
CA LYS A 27 9.37 0.16 -6.15
C LYS A 27 7.98 -0.41 -6.44
N SER A 28 7.01 -0.16 -5.56
CA SER A 28 5.63 -0.61 -5.79
C SER A 28 5.01 0.04 -7.03
N ALA A 29 5.19 1.35 -7.25
CA ALA A 29 4.70 2.02 -8.46
C ALA A 29 5.29 1.38 -9.72
N LEU A 30 6.60 1.09 -9.73
CA LEU A 30 7.25 0.41 -10.85
C LEU A 30 6.66 -0.98 -11.09
N MET A 31 6.50 -1.79 -10.05
CA MET A 31 5.92 -3.15 -10.15
C MET A 31 4.47 -3.12 -10.64
N ILE A 32 3.67 -2.15 -10.19
CA ILE A 32 2.26 -2.01 -10.59
C ILE A 32 2.15 -1.61 -12.07
N PHE A 33 2.97 -0.65 -12.53
CA PHE A 33 2.96 -0.27 -13.95
C PHE A 33 3.53 -1.34 -14.88
N ASP A 34 4.38 -2.23 -14.36
CA ASP A 34 4.89 -3.37 -15.12
C ASP A 34 3.81 -4.44 -15.29
N LYS A 35 3.11 -4.82 -14.22
CA LYS A 35 2.06 -5.86 -14.24
C LYS A 35 0.73 -5.39 -14.84
N HIS A 36 0.35 -4.13 -14.62
CA HIS A 36 -0.92 -3.58 -15.09
C HIS A 36 -0.67 -2.48 -16.12
N ALA A 37 -0.23 -2.89 -17.32
CA ALA A 37 0.10 -1.97 -18.42
C ALA A 37 -1.02 -0.98 -18.75
N ASN A 38 -2.28 -1.39 -18.55
CA ASN A 38 -3.49 -0.58 -18.77
C ASN A 38 -3.56 0.67 -17.87
N LEU A 39 -2.93 0.64 -16.69
CA LEU A 39 -2.89 1.78 -15.77
C LEU A 39 -2.05 2.94 -16.31
N LYS A 40 -1.14 2.70 -17.26
CA LYS A 40 -0.35 3.77 -17.91
C LYS A 40 -1.22 4.80 -18.62
N TYR A 41 -2.41 4.40 -19.10
CA TYR A 41 -3.36 5.32 -19.77
C TYR A 41 -4.17 6.16 -18.77
N ARG A 42 -4.44 5.64 -17.56
CA ARG A 42 -5.11 6.41 -16.49
C ARG A 42 -4.15 7.33 -15.75
N TYR A 43 -2.90 6.92 -15.59
CA TYR A 43 -1.85 7.67 -14.92
C TYR A 43 -0.77 8.08 -15.93
N GLY A 44 -1.13 8.91 -16.92
CA GLY A 44 -0.27 9.28 -18.06
C GLY A 44 1.12 9.81 -17.71
N ASN A 45 1.29 10.37 -16.50
CA ASN A 45 2.59 10.83 -15.98
C ASN A 45 3.31 9.81 -15.09
N ARG A 46 2.82 8.56 -15.02
CA ARG A 46 3.32 7.47 -14.17
C ARG A 46 3.44 7.79 -12.68
N HIS A 47 2.64 8.74 -12.18
CA HIS A 47 2.46 8.96 -10.75
C HIS A 47 1.36 8.05 -10.23
N PHE A 48 1.74 7.02 -9.48
CA PHE A 48 0.78 6.10 -8.86
C PHE A 48 0.37 6.57 -7.45
N TRP A 49 1.35 6.97 -6.64
CA TRP A 49 1.12 7.47 -5.28
C TRP A 49 1.08 8.99 -5.24
N ALA A 50 0.31 9.55 -4.29
CA ALA A 50 0.43 10.96 -3.89
C ALA A 50 1.86 11.25 -3.42
N GLU A 51 2.33 12.51 -3.51
CA GLU A 51 3.69 12.87 -3.08
C GLU A 51 3.90 12.68 -1.57
N GLY A 52 2.89 13.04 -0.77
CA GLY A 52 2.90 12.90 0.69
C GLY A 52 2.76 11.46 1.20
N TYR A 53 2.99 11.29 2.49
CA TYR A 53 2.67 10.10 3.27
C TYR A 53 2.39 10.50 4.71
N TYR A 54 1.58 9.71 5.42
CA TYR A 54 1.37 9.87 6.86
C TYR A 54 2.15 8.80 7.61
N VAL A 55 2.78 9.18 8.71
CA VAL A 55 3.47 8.25 9.60
C VAL A 55 3.27 8.67 11.05
N THR A 56 3.09 7.68 11.91
CA THR A 56 3.05 7.87 13.36
C THR A 56 3.86 6.76 14.02
N THR A 57 4.53 7.06 15.13
CA THR A 57 5.23 6.05 15.92
C THR A 57 4.23 5.29 16.76
N VAL A 58 4.43 3.98 16.85
CA VAL A 58 3.59 3.09 17.64
C VAL A 58 4.40 2.62 18.85
N GLY A 59 3.81 2.76 20.03
CA GLY A 59 4.37 2.25 21.29
C GLY A 59 3.47 1.16 21.87
N LEU A 60 3.00 1.36 23.10
CA LEU A 60 2.21 0.39 23.87
C LEU A 60 0.88 -0.06 23.21
N ASN A 61 0.41 0.66 22.19
CA ASN A 61 -0.87 0.40 21.51
C ASN A 61 -0.73 -0.44 20.22
N GLU A 62 0.42 -1.10 20.03
CA GLU A 62 0.71 -1.87 18.81
C GLU A 62 -0.36 -2.91 18.48
N ALA A 63 -0.81 -3.68 19.48
CA ALA A 63 -1.84 -4.70 19.29
C ALA A 63 -3.17 -4.12 18.78
N THR A 64 -3.56 -2.95 19.28
CA THR A 64 -4.79 -2.25 18.85
C THR A 64 -4.67 -1.78 17.40
N ILE A 65 -3.53 -1.21 17.02
CA ILE A 65 -3.28 -0.72 15.66
C ILE A 65 -3.19 -1.89 14.68
N ALA A 66 -2.50 -2.96 15.05
CA ALA A 66 -2.43 -4.17 14.24
C ALA A 66 -3.83 -4.77 13.97
N LYS A 67 -4.67 -4.84 15.02
CA LYS A 67 -6.06 -5.29 14.89
C LYS A 67 -6.86 -4.39 13.95
N TYR A 68 -6.74 -3.06 14.09
CA TYR A 68 -7.41 -2.10 13.22
C TYR A 68 -7.03 -2.29 11.75
N ILE A 69 -5.74 -2.43 11.44
CA ILE A 69 -5.24 -2.63 10.07
C ILE A 69 -5.80 -3.94 9.49
N GLN A 70 -5.78 -5.03 10.25
CA GLN A 70 -6.34 -6.32 9.81
C GLN A 70 -7.84 -6.26 9.57
N GLU A 71 -8.59 -5.52 10.39
CA GLU A 71 -10.03 -5.34 10.21
C GLU A 71 -10.33 -4.50 8.96
N GLN A 72 -9.54 -3.45 8.71
CA GLN A 72 -9.63 -2.63 7.50
C GLN A 72 -9.37 -3.46 6.23
N GLU A 73 -8.29 -4.25 6.23
CA GLU A 73 -7.97 -5.15 5.12
C GLU A 73 -9.10 -6.15 4.84
N LYS A 74 -9.70 -6.74 5.88
CA LYS A 74 -10.85 -7.65 5.72
C LYS A 74 -12.06 -6.94 5.10
N GLN A 75 -12.34 -5.70 5.49
CA GLN A 75 -13.43 -4.92 4.93
C GLN A 75 -13.18 -4.60 3.45
N ASP A 76 -11.95 -4.23 3.11
CA ASP A 76 -11.54 -3.93 1.73
C ASP A 76 -11.66 -5.19 0.85
N ILE A 77 -11.18 -6.35 1.32
CA ILE A 77 -11.32 -7.65 0.62
C ILE A 77 -12.80 -8.00 0.39
N MET A 78 -13.67 -7.77 1.39
CA MET A 78 -15.11 -8.05 1.24
C MET A 78 -15.72 -7.13 0.18
N ALA A 79 -15.40 -5.83 0.20
CA ALA A 79 -15.87 -4.86 -0.77
C ALA A 79 -15.39 -5.18 -2.20
N ASP A 80 -14.12 -5.59 -2.35
CA ASP A 80 -13.55 -5.96 -3.64
C ASP A 80 -14.21 -7.22 -4.22
N LYS A 81 -14.44 -8.25 -3.40
CA LYS A 81 -15.15 -9.48 -3.81
C LYS A 81 -16.59 -9.22 -4.28
N LEU A 82 -17.24 -8.19 -3.73
CA LEU A 82 -18.57 -7.76 -4.15
C LEU A 82 -18.56 -7.01 -5.50
N SER A 83 -17.41 -6.46 -5.94
CA SER A 83 -17.32 -5.58 -7.12
C SER A 83 -16.86 -6.26 -8.43
N VAL A 84 -16.40 -7.52 -8.37
CA VAL A 84 -16.05 -8.39 -9.51
C VAL A 84 -15.23 -7.72 -10.64
N LYS A 85 -13.91 -7.58 -10.43
CA LYS A 85 -12.80 -7.48 -11.43
C LYS A 85 -11.52 -7.19 -10.62
N GLU A 86 -10.45 -7.99 -10.55
CA GLU A 86 -9.69 -8.81 -11.50
C GLU A 86 -8.95 -9.96 -10.75
N TYR A 87 -8.92 -11.18 -11.32
CA TYR A 87 -7.76 -11.92 -11.90
C TYR A 87 -6.46 -11.94 -11.08
N GLU A 88 -6.17 -13.13 -10.53
CA GLU A 88 -4.92 -13.66 -9.94
C GLU A 88 -4.01 -12.73 -9.10
N ASP A 89 -3.63 -13.23 -7.92
CA ASP A 89 -2.70 -12.56 -7.00
C ASP A 89 -1.38 -12.19 -7.71
N PRO A 90 -1.08 -10.88 -7.90
CA PRO A 90 0.11 -10.47 -8.60
C PRO A 90 1.38 -10.77 -7.80
N PHE A 91 1.32 -11.17 -6.52
CA PHE A 91 2.49 -11.43 -5.68
C PHE A 91 2.76 -12.92 -5.40
N LYS A 92 2.01 -13.83 -6.02
CA LYS A 92 2.38 -15.25 -6.07
C LYS A 92 3.58 -15.46 -6.99
N GLY A 93 4.77 -15.44 -6.39
CA GLY A 93 5.95 -16.11 -6.94
C GLY A 93 5.93 -17.59 -6.61
#